data_AF-A0A7S2WI33-F1
#
_entry.id   AF-A0A7S2WI33-F1
#
_cell.length_a   1.000
_cell.length_b   1.000
_cell.length_c   1.000
_cell.angle_alpha   90.00
_cell.angle_beta   90.00
_cell.angle_gamma   90.00
#
_symmetry.space_group_name_H-M   'P 1'
#
loop_
_entity.id
_entity.type
_entity.pdbx_description
1 polymer ?
#
loop_
_entity_poly.entity_id
_entity_poly.type
_entity_poly.pdbx_seq_one_letter_code
_entity_poly.pdbx_strand_id
1 'polypeptide(L)'
;MSALDAFLIILAVLALLGVIFEEVIHINKAKVTLFFGTMSWMLLFLFSDNAGETSAISDGLSESIAEIAGLWLFLVAAMTFVAYLNKKGMIENVIYLIMPKQVSERRLLFLTGLFFF
;
A
#
# COMPACT_ATOMS: atom_id res chain seq x y z
N MET A 1 20.91 0.60 -22.34
CA MET A 1 20.42 1.14 -21.06
C MET A 1 21.14 2.45 -20.84
N SER A 2 20.41 3.55 -20.72
CA SER A 2 21.03 4.84 -20.39
C SER A 2 21.62 4.75 -18.97
N ALA A 3 22.62 5.58 -18.65
CA ALA A 3 23.20 5.62 -17.31
C ALA A 3 22.13 5.96 -16.24
N LEU A 4 21.11 6.71 -16.64
CA LEU A 4 19.95 7.05 -15.82
C LEU A 4 19.12 5.81 -15.47
N ASP A 5 18.77 4.98 -16.45
CA ASP A 5 17.97 3.77 -16.20
C ASP A 5 18.64 2.83 -15.20
N ALA A 6 19.97 2.65 -15.34
CA ALA A 6 20.75 1.86 -14.42
C ALA A 6 20.72 2.44 -12.99
N PHE A 7 20.81 3.77 -12.87
CA PHE A 7 20.75 4.45 -11.58
C PHE A 7 19.35 4.35 -10.93
N LEU A 8 18.28 4.46 -11.71
CA LEU A 8 16.91 4.26 -11.23
C LEU A 8 16.68 2.83 -10.74
N ILE A 9 17.20 1.82 -11.45
CA ILE A 9 17.13 0.43 -11.01
C ILE A 9 17.87 0.24 -9.70
N ILE A 10 19.06 0.84 -9.54
CA ILE A 10 19.82 0.79 -8.28
C ILE A 10 19.00 1.42 -7.15
N LEU A 11 18.37 2.58 -7.37
CA LEU A 11 17.48 3.21 -6.39
C LEU A 11 16.29 2.31 -6.04
N ALA A 12 15.66 1.68 -7.01
CA ALA A 12 14.55 0.76 -6.79
C ALA A 12 14.98 -0.47 -5.95
N VAL A 13 16.15 -1.04 -6.23
CA VAL A 13 16.73 -2.13 -5.43
C VAL A 13 17.03 -1.66 -4.01
N LEU A 14 17.62 -0.48 -3.82
CA LEU A 14 17.88 0.09 -2.49
C LEU A 14 16.59 0.35 -1.71
N ALA A 15 15.53 0.84 -2.37
CA ALA A 15 14.23 1.02 -1.77
C ALA A 15 13.66 -0.32 -1.26
N LEU A 16 13.72 -1.36 -2.10
CA LEU A 16 13.24 -2.69 -1.75
C LEU A 16 14.05 -3.31 -0.60
N LEU A 17 15.37 -3.18 -0.62
CA LEU A 17 16.22 -3.61 0.49
C LEU A 17 15.88 -2.85 1.78
N GLY A 18 15.68 -1.54 1.72
CA GLY A 18 15.30 -0.75 2.89
C GLY A 18 13.93 -1.15 3.47
N VAL A 19 12.97 -1.56 2.63
CA VAL A 19 11.67 -2.12 3.09
C VAL A 19 11.84 -3.47 3.77
N ILE A 20 12.71 -4.34 3.23
CA ILE A 20 13.00 -5.67 3.80
C ILE A 20 13.74 -5.55 5.14
N PHE A 21 14.72 -4.65 5.22
CA PHE A 21 15.54 -4.46 6.41
C PHE A 21 14.94 -3.53 7.46
N GLU A 22 13.65 -3.14 7.35
CA GLU A 22 12.97 -2.27 8.31
C GLU A 22 13.24 -2.69 9.76
N GLU A 23 13.19 -3.98 10.05
CA GLU A 23 13.35 -4.51 11.41
C GLU A 23 14.72 -4.20 12.02
N VAL A 24 15.75 -3.99 11.18
CA VAL A 24 17.12 -3.66 11.58
C VAL A 24 17.35 -2.15 11.65
N ILE A 25 16.77 -1.39 10.71
CA ILE A 25 16.97 0.06 10.60
C ILE A 25 15.94 0.89 11.38
N HIS A 26 14.83 0.28 11.81
CA HIS A 26 13.69 0.91 12.49
C HIS A 26 13.08 2.11 11.75
N ILE A 27 13.22 2.17 10.42
CA ILE A 27 12.61 3.19 9.57
C ILE A 27 11.37 2.60 8.91
N ASN A 28 10.22 3.25 9.12
CA ASN A 28 8.93 2.82 8.55
C ASN A 28 9.04 2.54 7.04
N LYS A 29 8.56 1.36 6.60
CA LYS A 29 8.54 0.95 5.17
C LYS A 29 8.02 2.03 4.24
N ALA A 30 6.91 2.69 4.60
CA ALA A 30 6.30 3.74 3.78
C ALA A 30 7.23 4.94 3.59
N LYS A 31 8.00 5.32 4.63
CA LYS A 31 8.96 6.44 4.53
C LYS A 31 10.11 6.11 3.57
N VAL A 32 10.64 4.89 3.63
CA VAL A 32 11.72 4.43 2.76
C VAL A 32 11.25 4.43 1.30
N THR A 33 10.12 3.78 1.01
CA THR A 33 9.57 3.68 -0.35
C THR A 33 9.26 5.06 -0.93
N LEU A 34 8.65 5.95 -0.15
CA LEU A 34 8.27 7.29 -0.61
C LEU A 34 9.52 8.15 -0.88
N PHE A 35 10.55 8.06 -0.05
CA PHE A 35 11.80 8.78 -0.25
C PHE A 35 12.49 8.37 -1.57
N PHE A 36 12.74 7.08 -1.76
CA PHE A 36 13.39 6.60 -2.99
C PHE A 36 12.50 6.76 -4.24
N GLY A 37 11.19 6.62 -4.10
CA GLY A 37 10.23 6.87 -5.17
C GLY A 37 10.23 8.32 -5.64
N THR A 38 10.12 9.27 -4.71
CA THR A 38 10.15 10.72 -5.05
C THR A 38 11.52 11.15 -5.59
N MET A 39 12.62 10.58 -5.09
CA MET A 39 13.95 10.79 -5.65
C MET A 39 14.05 10.28 -7.10
N SER A 40 13.45 9.13 -7.40
CA SER A 40 13.41 8.57 -8.77
C SER A 40 12.62 9.49 -9.72
N TRP A 41 11.45 9.96 -9.30
CA TRP A 41 10.65 10.94 -10.04
C TRP A 41 11.38 12.27 -10.25
N MET A 42 12.10 12.76 -9.24
CA MET A 42 12.90 13.98 -9.33
C MET A 42 14.02 13.86 -10.37
N LEU A 43 14.70 12.71 -10.43
CA LEU A 43 15.73 12.45 -11.44
C LEU A 43 15.13 12.38 -12.84
N LEU A 44 14.00 11.69 -13.02
CA LEU A 44 13.29 11.67 -14.30
C LEU A 44 12.95 13.10 -14.77
N PHE A 45 12.49 13.96 -13.86
CA PHE A 45 12.17 15.34 -14.18
C PHE A 45 13.41 16.16 -14.60
N LEU A 46 14.54 16.02 -13.89
CA LEU A 46 15.78 16.75 -14.17
C LEU A 46 16.42 16.38 -15.50
N PHE A 47 16.27 15.13 -15.94
CA PHE A 47 16.82 14.63 -17.19
C PHE A 47 15.77 14.55 -18.32
N SER A 48 14.61 15.21 -18.15
CA SER A 48 13.63 15.31 -19.22
C SER A 48 14.12 16.27 -20.31
N ASP A 49 14.12 15.80 -21.57
CA ASP A 49 14.71 16.54 -22.68
C ASP A 49 13.71 17.50 -23.35
N ASN A 50 12.41 17.26 -23.17
CA ASN A 50 11.36 18.00 -23.86
C ASN A 50 10.14 18.30 -22.97
N ALA A 51 9.43 19.39 -23.26
CA ALA A 51 8.27 19.83 -22.48
C ALA A 51 7.14 18.78 -22.43
N GLY A 52 7.01 17.97 -23.49
CA GLY A 52 6.06 16.85 -23.52
C GLY A 52 6.41 15.72 -22.55
N GLU A 53 7.70 15.40 -22.40
CA GLU A 53 8.16 14.40 -21.44
C GLU A 53 8.01 14.90 -20.00
N THR A 54 8.35 16.17 -19.75
CA THR A 54 8.14 16.80 -18.44
C THR A 54 6.67 16.74 -18.02
N SER A 55 5.73 16.98 -18.94
CA SER A 55 4.29 16.84 -18.68
C SER A 55 3.92 15.40 -18.36
N ALA A 56 4.37 14.44 -19.17
CA ALA A 56 4.06 13.02 -18.96
C ALA A 56 4.60 12.51 -17.60
N ILE A 57 5.79 12.96 -17.19
CA ILE A 57 6.37 12.64 -15.88
C ILE A 57 5.55 13.25 -14.75
N SER A 58 5.10 14.50 -14.90
CA SER A 58 4.23 15.17 -13.92
C SER A 58 2.88 14.47 -13.77
N ASP A 59 2.28 14.06 -14.89
CA ASP A 59 1.01 13.35 -14.90
C ASP A 59 1.14 11.96 -14.25
N GLY A 60 2.19 11.21 -14.58
CA GLY A 60 2.47 9.90 -13.97
C GLY A 60 2.75 9.96 -12.47
N LEU A 61 3.46 11.00 -12.00
CA LEU A 61 3.65 11.24 -10.57
C LEU A 61 2.32 11.55 -9.88
N SER A 62 1.48 12.38 -10.50
CA SER A 62 0.16 12.77 -9.97
C SER A 62 -0.77 11.56 -9.87
N GLU A 63 -0.80 10.70 -10.89
CA GLU A 63 -1.53 9.43 -10.90
C GLU A 63 -1.05 8.50 -9.79
N SER A 64 0.28 8.30 -9.67
CA SER A 64 0.86 7.44 -8.62
C SER A 64 0.49 7.91 -7.21
N ILE A 65 0.53 9.23 -6.95
CA ILE A 65 0.13 9.79 -5.66
C ILE A 65 -1.37 9.61 -5.44
N ALA A 66 -2.19 9.82 -6.47
CA ALA A 66 -3.64 9.67 -6.38
C ALA A 66 -4.05 8.22 -6.06
N GLU A 67 -3.38 7.22 -6.65
CA GLU A 67 -3.59 5.81 -6.33
C GLU A 67 -3.25 5.49 -4.87
N ILE A 68 -2.08 5.93 -4.39
CA ILE A 68 -1.64 5.74 -3.00
C ILE A 68 -2.64 6.41 -2.03
N ALA A 69 -3.06 7.63 -2.33
CA ALA A 69 -4.04 8.36 -1.54
C ALA A 69 -5.40 7.66 -1.53
N GLY A 70 -5.84 7.13 -2.66
CA GLY A 70 -7.07 6.34 -2.79
C GLY A 70 -7.06 5.10 -1.90
N LEU A 71 -5.98 4.31 -1.95
CA LEU A 71 -5.78 3.14 -1.08
C LEU A 71 -5.73 3.53 0.40
N TRP A 72 -5.04 4.62 0.73
CA TRP A 72 -4.96 5.10 2.10
C TRP A 72 -6.33 5.53 2.64
N LEU A 73 -7.08 6.34 1.88
CA LEU A 73 -8.43 6.78 2.24
C LEU A 73 -9.39 5.58 2.36
N PHE A 74 -9.30 4.63 1.43
CA PHE A 74 -10.08 3.39 1.49
C PHE A 74 -9.79 2.61 2.77
N LEU A 75 -8.51 2.40 3.11
CA LEU A 75 -8.13 1.63 4.29
C LEU A 75 -8.54 2.34 5.59
N VAL A 76 -8.38 3.67 5.65
CA VAL A 76 -8.82 4.47 6.80
C VAL A 76 -10.34 4.41 6.94
N ALA A 77 -11.09 4.61 5.85
CA ALA A 77 -12.55 4.49 5.84
C ALA A 77 -13.01 3.08 6.24
N ALA A 78 -12.37 2.03 5.72
CA ALA A 78 -12.70 0.65 6.05
C ALA A 78 -12.42 0.33 7.53
N MET A 79 -11.24 0.68 8.04
CA MET A 79 -10.86 0.42 9.43
C MET A 79 -11.74 1.21 10.41
N THR A 80 -12.07 2.45 10.09
CA THR A 80 -12.98 3.27 10.91
C THR A 80 -14.42 2.76 10.85
N PHE A 81 -14.89 2.31 9.69
CA PHE A 81 -16.19 1.65 9.55
C PHE A 81 -16.27 0.37 10.38
N VAL A 82 -15.26 -0.50 10.30
CA VAL A 82 -15.14 -1.71 11.12
C VAL A 82 -15.14 -1.37 12.61
N ALA A 83 -14.35 -0.38 13.03
CA ALA A 83 -14.31 0.06 14.43
C ALA A 83 -15.66 0.62 14.92
N TYR A 84 -16.38 1.36 14.06
CA TYR A 84 -17.71 1.87 14.36
C TYR A 84 -18.74 0.76 14.54
N LEU A 85 -18.77 -0.23 13.64
CA LEU A 85 -19.65 -1.38 13.73
C LEU A 85 -19.37 -2.22 14.98
N ASN A 86 -18.09 -2.38 15.33
CA ASN A 86 -17.67 -3.07 16.55
C ASN A 86 -18.19 -2.34 17.79
N LYS A 87 -18.02 -1.01 17.86
CA LYS A 87 -18.51 -0.18 18.98
C LYS A 87 -20.04 -0.22 19.15
N LYS A 88 -20.79 -0.45 18.07
CA LYS A 88 -22.26 -0.58 18.10
C LYS A 88 -22.74 -2.00 18.43
N GLY A 89 -21.83 -2.95 18.67
CA GLY A 89 -22.16 -4.36 18.88
C GLY A 89 -22.77 -5.04 17.63
N MET A 90 -22.68 -4.39 16.46
CA MET A 90 -23.30 -4.89 15.24
C MET A 90 -22.53 -6.10 14.71
N ILE A 91 -21.19 -6.07 14.82
CA ILE A 91 -20.34 -7.21 14.44
C ILE A 91 -20.68 -8.44 15.30
N GLU A 92 -20.78 -8.28 16.62
CA GLU A 92 -21.14 -9.37 17.53
C GLU A 92 -22.53 -9.94 17.21
N ASN A 93 -23.54 -9.07 17.03
CA ASN A 93 -24.90 -9.51 16.68
C ASN A 93 -24.95 -10.27 15.36
N VAL A 94 -24.23 -9.83 14.33
CA VAL A 94 -24.14 -10.51 13.03
C VAL A 94 -23.42 -11.84 13.16
N ILE A 95 -22.32 -11.91 13.92
CA ILE A 95 -21.61 -13.15 14.21
C ILE A 95 -22.54 -14.12 14.93
N TYR A 96 -23.28 -13.72 15.96
CA TYR A 96 -24.22 -14.61 16.66
C TYR A 96 -25.37 -15.10 15.77
N LEU A 97 -25.79 -14.32 14.78
CA LEU A 97 -26.84 -14.71 13.84
C LEU A 97 -26.36 -15.75 12.81
N ILE A 98 -25.11 -15.62 12.35
CA ILE A 98 -24.52 -16.44 11.29
C ILE A 98 -23.77 -17.65 11.86
N MET A 99 -23.21 -17.54 13.07
CA MET A 99 -22.35 -18.55 13.67
C MET A 99 -23.18 -19.70 14.29
N PRO A 100 -22.97 -20.95 13.85
CA PRO A 100 -23.55 -22.11 14.51
C PRO A 100 -23.09 -22.20 15.97
N LYS A 101 -23.96 -22.61 16.90
CA LYS A 101 -23.65 -22.74 18.34
C LYS A 101 -22.43 -23.62 18.68
N GLN A 102 -22.00 -24.49 17.75
CA GLN A 102 -20.76 -25.26 17.84
C GLN A 102 -20.08 -25.33 16.47
N VAL A 103 -18.91 -24.72 16.36
CA VAL A 103 -18.07 -24.76 15.15
C VAL A 103 -16.72 -25.36 15.52
N SER A 104 -16.33 -26.45 14.86
CA SER A 104 -14.97 -27.00 14.97
C SER A 104 -13.95 -26.05 14.33
N GLU A 105 -12.74 -25.92 14.89
CA GLU A 105 -11.66 -25.05 14.36
C GLU A 105 -11.43 -25.18 12.85
N ARG A 106 -11.45 -26.41 12.31
CA ARG A 106 -11.31 -26.64 10.86
C ARG A 106 -12.37 -25.94 10.03
N ARG A 107 -13.64 -25.96 10.49
CA ARG A 107 -14.75 -25.25 9.82
C ARG A 107 -14.62 -23.74 9.97
N LEU A 108 -14.10 -23.25 11.10
CA LEU A 108 -13.85 -21.83 11.29
C LEU A 108 -12.81 -21.33 10.27
N LEU A 109 -11.70 -22.08 10.10
CA LEU A 109 -10.64 -21.80 9.13
C LEU A 109 -11.16 -21.76 7.68
N PHE A 110 -12.00 -22.72 7.29
CA PHE A 110 -12.62 -22.71 5.96
C PHE A 110 -13.62 -21.57 5.79
N LEU A 111 -14.40 -21.25 6.83
CA LEU A 111 -15.39 -20.17 6.79
C LEU A 111 -14.70 -18.80 6.67
N THR A 112 -13.67 -18.53 7.48
CA THR A 112 -12.89 -17.29 7.37
C THR A 112 -12.14 -17.22 6.05
N GLY A 113 -11.50 -18.31 5.61
CA GLY A 113 -10.82 -18.35 4.32
C GLY A 113 -11.72 -18.07 3.12
N LEU A 114 -13.00 -18.49 3.15
CA LEU A 114 -13.97 -18.24 2.08
C LEU A 114 -14.55 -16.82 2.12
N PHE A 115 -14.63 -16.20 3.30
CA PHE A 115 -15.19 -14.86 3.48
C PHE A 115 -14.18 -13.72 3.30
N PHE A 116 -12.88 -14.02 3.45
CA PHE A 116 -11.78 -13.04 3.36
C PHE A 116 -11.06 -13.00 2.01
N PHE A 117 -11.46 -13.85 1.06
CA PHE A 117 -10.99 -13.84 -0.32
C PHE A 117 -12.01 -13.13 -1.21
#